data_AF-A0A498BWR1-F1
#
_entry.id   AF-A0A498BWR1-F1
#
_cell.length_a   1.000
_cell.length_b   1.000
_cell.length_c   1.000
_cell.angle_alpha   90.00
_cell.angle_beta   90.00
_cell.angle_gamma   90.00
#
_symmetry.space_group_name_H-M   'P 1'
#
loop_
_entity.id
_entity.type
_entity.pdbx_description
1 polymer ?
#
loop_
_entity_poly.entity_id
_entity_poly.type
_entity_poly.pdbx_seq_one_letter_code
_entity_poly.pdbx_strand_id
1 'polypeptide(L)'
;MTDVIRDIAEIDDDRPRDHRPVVREAAQSAYDALFAVPLDDPVPGVGRDLRHLIAARAAWLEGDRSAADWYLARTGGVADAADLAVGGADGAAGVRAGRRLRAALRHVDALVTRPASTTADDLAGLVAAGWSAAEIVVLGQIVGLVSYQVRVAQALRVQDDLFGHEIHEEGSR
;
A
#
# COMPACT_ATOMS: atom_id res chain seq x y z
N MET A 1 0.37 11.09 17.16
CA MET A 1 0.69 11.13 15.72
C MET A 1 0.70 9.69 15.27
N THR A 2 -0.19 9.31 14.34
CA THR A 2 -0.27 7.94 13.83
C THR A 2 1.02 7.63 13.06
N ASP A 3 1.63 6.48 13.34
CA ASP A 3 2.78 5.99 12.59
C ASP A 3 2.31 4.77 11.80
N VAL A 4 2.08 4.97 10.51
CA VAL A 4 1.46 3.94 9.67
C VAL A 4 2.30 2.66 9.64
N ILE A 5 3.63 2.77 9.63
CA ILE A 5 4.52 1.60 9.59
C ILE A 5 4.40 0.80 10.89
N ARG A 6 4.31 1.47 12.04
CA ARG A 6 4.10 0.79 13.32
C ARG A 6 2.73 0.12 13.38
N ASP A 7 1.69 0.82 12.94
CA ASP A 7 0.33 0.29 12.97
C ASP A 7 0.17 -0.94 12.08
N ILE A 8 0.73 -0.93 10.86
CA ILE A 8 0.70 -2.13 10.00
C ILE A 8 1.62 -3.22 10.55
N ALA A 9 2.72 -2.88 11.23
CA ALA A 9 3.62 -3.89 11.77
C ALA A 9 3.00 -4.66 12.95
N GLU A 10 2.02 -4.06 13.66
CA GLU A 10 1.39 -4.65 14.85
C GLU A 10 2.39 -5.00 15.96
N ILE A 11 3.41 -4.16 16.11
CA ILE A 11 4.49 -4.32 17.11
C ILE A 11 4.41 -3.27 18.20
N ASP A 12 4.92 -3.65 19.38
CA ASP A 12 5.05 -2.75 20.52
C ASP A 12 6.35 -1.95 20.52
N ASP A 13 7.42 -2.51 19.94
CA ASP A 13 8.75 -1.91 19.92
C ASP A 13 9.22 -1.54 18.51
N ASP A 14 9.60 -0.27 18.35
CA ASP A 14 10.06 0.32 17.10
C ASP A 14 11.39 1.09 17.27
N ARG A 15 12.12 0.82 18.36
CA ARG A 15 13.44 1.39 18.66
C ARG A 15 14.44 1.38 17.50
N PRO A 16 14.47 0.40 16.57
CA PRO A 16 15.42 0.41 15.44
C PRO A 16 15.36 1.66 14.58
N ARG A 17 14.19 2.28 14.47
CA ARG A 17 13.99 3.48 13.65
C ARG A 17 14.38 4.78 14.37
N ASP A 18 14.68 4.72 15.68
CA ASP A 18 15.06 5.90 16.47
C ASP A 18 16.39 6.51 16.03
N HIS A 19 17.28 5.73 15.39
CA HIS A 19 18.54 6.23 14.86
C HIS A 19 18.39 7.07 13.58
N ARG A 20 17.20 7.10 12.96
CA ARG A 20 16.92 7.84 11.72
C ARG A 20 15.53 8.51 11.76
N PRO A 21 15.28 9.43 12.70
CA PRO A 21 13.96 10.05 12.88
C PRO A 21 13.47 10.79 11.63
N VAL A 22 14.37 11.42 10.88
CA VAL A 22 14.05 12.09 9.61
C VAL A 22 13.47 11.13 8.57
N VAL A 23 13.94 9.88 8.51
CA VAL A 23 13.42 8.88 7.55
C VAL A 23 12.01 8.46 7.95
N ARG A 24 11.77 8.29 9.26
CA ARG A 24 10.45 7.99 9.82
C ARG A 24 9.45 9.11 9.52
N GLU A 25 9.81 10.36 9.78
CA GLU A 25 8.97 11.53 9.49
C GLU A 25 8.71 11.70 8.00
N ALA A 26 9.71 11.45 7.15
CA ALA A 26 9.56 11.51 5.70
C ALA A 26 8.60 10.42 5.18
N ALA A 27 8.67 9.20 5.73
CA ALA A 27 7.75 8.12 5.38
C ALA A 27 6.29 8.46 5.76
N GLN A 28 6.08 9.01 6.96
CA GLN A 28 4.76 9.46 7.39
C GLN A 28 4.25 10.63 6.53
N SER A 29 5.12 11.61 6.22
CA SER A 29 4.77 12.74 5.35
C SER A 29 4.41 12.30 3.93
N ALA A 30 5.10 11.29 3.39
CA ALA A 30 4.78 10.69 2.10
C ALA A 30 3.41 10.00 2.11
N TYR A 31 3.08 9.29 3.19
CA TYR A 31 1.75 8.73 3.39
C TYR A 31 0.69 9.83 3.45
N ASP A 32 0.88 10.85 4.29
CA ASP A 32 -0.10 11.93 4.44
C ASP A 32 -0.34 12.66 3.11
N ALA A 33 0.72 12.95 2.35
CA ALA A 33 0.62 13.55 1.03
C ALA A 33 -0.17 12.70 0.02
N LEU A 34 0.00 11.37 0.05
CA LEU A 34 -0.69 10.47 -0.86
C LEU A 34 -2.12 10.13 -0.41
N PHE A 35 -2.46 10.15 0.88
CA PHE A 35 -3.75 9.62 1.36
C PHE A 35 -4.69 10.67 1.97
N ALA A 36 -4.25 11.91 2.21
CA ALA A 36 -5.11 12.98 2.70
C ALA A 36 -6.17 13.43 1.67
N VAL A 37 -5.84 13.37 0.36
CA VAL A 37 -6.70 13.70 -0.80
C VAL A 37 -7.63 14.89 -0.52
N PRO A 38 -7.10 16.14 -0.48
CA PRO A 38 -7.90 17.32 -0.22
C PRO A 38 -8.89 17.63 -1.36
N LEU A 39 -9.82 18.57 -1.13
CA LEU A 39 -10.83 18.95 -2.13
C LEU A 39 -10.21 19.50 -3.44
N ASP A 40 -9.03 20.12 -3.34
CA ASP A 40 -8.25 20.67 -4.44
C ASP A 40 -7.11 19.74 -4.89
N ASP A 41 -7.22 18.43 -4.60
CA ASP A 41 -6.22 17.44 -5.02
C ASP A 41 -5.94 17.56 -6.53
N PRO A 42 -4.65 17.65 -6.94
CA PRO A 42 -4.28 17.85 -8.34
C PRO A 42 -4.61 16.65 -9.24
N VAL A 43 -4.96 15.50 -8.65
CA VAL A 43 -5.25 14.24 -9.33
C VAL A 43 -6.55 13.64 -8.76
N PRO A 44 -7.70 14.32 -8.94
CA PRO A 44 -8.96 13.94 -8.28
C PRO A 44 -9.54 12.62 -8.82
N GLY A 45 -9.11 12.18 -10.01
CA GLY A 45 -9.52 10.91 -10.59
C GLY A 45 -8.90 9.67 -9.94
N VAL A 46 -8.02 9.85 -8.95
CA VAL A 46 -7.61 8.80 -7.99
C VAL A 46 -8.04 9.21 -6.59
N GLY A 47 -9.34 9.10 -6.32
CA GLY A 47 -9.92 9.48 -5.03
C GLY A 47 -9.44 8.60 -3.86
N ARG A 48 -9.72 9.06 -2.64
CA ARG A 48 -9.26 8.43 -1.38
C ARG A 48 -9.49 6.92 -1.33
N ASP A 49 -10.70 6.45 -1.62
CA ASP A 49 -11.00 5.01 -1.53
C ASP A 49 -10.25 4.18 -2.56
N LEU A 50 -10.03 4.73 -3.76
CA LEU A 50 -9.24 4.07 -4.78
C LEU A 50 -7.77 3.99 -4.39
N ARG A 51 -7.21 5.05 -3.78
CA ARG A 51 -5.83 5.01 -3.26
C ARG A 51 -5.66 3.91 -2.21
N HIS A 52 -6.61 3.79 -1.27
CA HIS A 52 -6.59 2.74 -0.25
C HIS A 52 -6.80 1.33 -0.83
N LEU A 53 -7.68 1.16 -1.83
CA LEU A 53 -7.84 -0.13 -2.51
C LEU A 53 -6.55 -0.57 -3.22
N ILE A 54 -5.90 0.36 -3.92
CA ILE A 54 -4.64 0.11 -4.63
C ILE A 54 -3.54 -0.27 -3.64
N ALA A 55 -3.48 0.42 -2.49
CA ALA A 55 -2.55 0.10 -1.42
C ALA A 55 -2.82 -1.29 -0.80
N ALA A 56 -4.08 -1.62 -0.53
CA ALA A 56 -4.48 -2.94 -0.04
C ALA A 56 -4.08 -4.05 -1.02
N ARG A 57 -4.32 -3.86 -2.31
CA ARG A 57 -3.92 -4.81 -3.35
C ARG A 57 -2.40 -5.00 -3.39
N ALA A 58 -1.64 -3.90 -3.32
CA ALA A 58 -0.18 -3.97 -3.33
C ALA A 58 0.35 -4.72 -2.10
N ALA A 59 -0.14 -4.41 -0.90
CA ALA A 59 0.23 -5.10 0.34
C ALA A 59 -0.13 -6.60 0.29
N TRP A 60 -1.30 -6.94 -0.26
CA TRP A 60 -1.72 -8.34 -0.43
C TRP A 60 -0.75 -9.14 -1.31
N LEU A 61 -0.31 -8.54 -2.43
CA LEU A 61 0.65 -9.13 -3.36
C LEU A 61 2.06 -9.29 -2.77
N GLU A 62 2.48 -8.34 -1.94
CA GLU A 62 3.73 -8.42 -1.17
C GLU A 62 3.65 -9.45 -0.02
N GLY A 63 2.48 -10.07 0.20
CA GLY A 63 2.27 -11.12 1.20
C GLY A 63 1.95 -10.60 2.61
N ASP A 64 1.83 -9.29 2.80
CA ASP A 64 1.58 -8.69 4.12
C ASP A 64 0.08 -8.49 4.36
N ARG A 65 -0.52 -9.42 5.12
CA ARG A 65 -1.96 -9.45 5.39
C ARG A 65 -2.40 -8.33 6.33
N SER A 66 -1.64 -8.07 7.39
CA SER A 66 -1.95 -6.98 8.32
C SER A 66 -1.95 -5.62 7.60
N ALA A 67 -0.95 -5.34 6.76
CA ALA A 67 -0.94 -4.13 5.95
C ALA A 67 -2.13 -4.08 4.97
N ALA A 68 -2.45 -5.18 4.30
CA ALA A 68 -3.61 -5.24 3.38
C ALA A 68 -4.93 -4.93 4.11
N ASP A 69 -5.15 -5.55 5.26
CA ASP A 69 -6.35 -5.35 6.09
C ASP A 69 -6.43 -3.92 6.64
N TRP A 70 -5.29 -3.35 7.05
CA TRP A 70 -5.21 -1.97 7.51
C TRP A 70 -5.62 -0.97 6.43
N TYR A 71 -5.19 -1.17 5.18
CA TYR A 71 -5.62 -0.35 4.05
C TYR A 71 -7.08 -0.59 3.67
N LEU A 72 -7.54 -1.84 3.68
CA LEU A 72 -8.94 -2.19 3.40
C LEU A 72 -9.90 -1.55 4.39
N ALA A 73 -9.58 -1.55 5.68
CA ALA A 73 -10.39 -0.91 6.72
C ALA A 73 -10.62 0.60 6.49
N ARG A 74 -9.81 1.21 5.61
CA ARG A 74 -9.89 2.64 5.25
C ARG A 74 -10.55 2.87 3.88
N THR A 75 -10.93 1.81 3.17
CA THR A 75 -11.81 1.89 1.98
C THR A 75 -13.25 2.07 2.44
N GLY A 76 -13.80 3.27 2.26
CA GLY A 76 -15.16 3.60 2.71
C GLY A 76 -16.24 3.40 1.65
N GLY A 77 -15.89 3.48 0.36
CA GLY A 77 -16.86 3.59 -0.73
C GLY A 77 -16.65 2.66 -1.94
N VAL A 78 -15.75 1.68 -1.85
CA VAL A 78 -15.53 0.72 -2.95
C VAL A 78 -16.34 -0.56 -2.68
N ALA A 79 -17.31 -0.85 -3.56
CA ALA A 79 -18.01 -2.13 -3.54
C ALA A 79 -17.04 -3.28 -3.81
N ASP A 80 -17.23 -4.42 -3.11
CA ASP A 80 -16.39 -5.61 -3.23
C ASP A 80 -14.88 -5.34 -2.98
N ALA A 81 -14.52 -4.32 -2.18
CA ALA A 81 -13.12 -3.89 -1.98
C ALA A 81 -12.18 -5.03 -1.54
N ALA A 82 -12.62 -5.87 -0.59
CA ALA A 82 -11.85 -7.01 -0.13
C ALA A 82 -11.61 -8.04 -1.26
N ASP A 83 -12.66 -8.39 -2.02
CA ASP A 83 -12.55 -9.31 -3.15
C ASP A 83 -11.67 -8.75 -4.27
N LEU A 84 -11.71 -7.43 -4.50
CA LEU A 84 -10.85 -6.74 -5.46
C LEU A 84 -9.38 -6.72 -5.00
N ALA A 85 -9.11 -6.50 -3.72
CA ALA A 85 -7.75 -6.53 -3.18
C ALA A 85 -7.16 -7.95 -3.22
N VAL A 86 -7.95 -8.98 -2.95
CA VAL A 86 -7.51 -10.39 -2.95
C VAL A 86 -7.41 -10.95 -4.37
N GLY A 87 -8.48 -10.78 -5.16
CA GLY A 87 -8.62 -11.36 -6.49
C GLY A 87 -8.02 -10.53 -7.62
N GLY A 88 -7.73 -9.25 -7.38
CA GLY A 88 -7.19 -8.35 -8.40
C GLY A 88 -8.11 -8.21 -9.61
N ALA A 89 -7.50 -7.93 -10.76
CA ALA A 89 -8.24 -7.70 -12.00
C ALA A 89 -8.92 -8.94 -12.58
N ASP A 90 -8.39 -10.12 -12.28
CA ASP A 90 -8.83 -11.39 -12.88
C ASP A 90 -9.72 -12.22 -11.94
N GLY A 91 -9.85 -11.80 -10.67
CA GLY A 91 -10.82 -12.35 -9.74
C GLY A 91 -12.27 -11.98 -10.11
N ALA A 92 -13.24 -12.66 -9.48
CA ALA A 92 -14.66 -12.51 -9.79
C ALA A 92 -15.17 -11.06 -9.69
N ALA A 93 -14.74 -10.30 -8.68
CA ALA A 93 -15.06 -8.87 -8.57
C ALA A 93 -14.36 -8.02 -9.64
N GLY A 94 -13.08 -8.30 -9.92
CA GLY A 94 -12.29 -7.60 -10.94
C GLY A 94 -12.83 -7.76 -12.36
N VAL A 95 -13.32 -8.95 -12.71
CA VAL A 95 -13.95 -9.23 -14.02
C VAL A 95 -15.25 -8.45 -14.19
N ARG A 96 -16.01 -8.24 -13.11
CA ARG A 96 -17.25 -7.42 -13.11
C ARG A 96 -16.97 -5.92 -13.03
N ALA A 97 -15.77 -5.52 -12.60
CA ALA A 97 -15.40 -4.13 -12.43
C ALA A 97 -15.35 -3.37 -13.77
N GLY A 98 -15.58 -2.07 -13.69
CA GLY A 98 -15.43 -1.17 -14.84
C GLY A 98 -14.01 -1.22 -15.41
N ARG A 99 -13.91 -1.00 -16.73
CA ARG A 99 -12.65 -1.08 -17.48
C ARG A 99 -11.49 -0.30 -16.85
N ARG A 100 -11.77 0.92 -16.36
CA ARG A 100 -10.78 1.79 -15.74
C ARG A 100 -10.20 1.17 -14.46
N LEU A 101 -11.05 0.70 -13.54
CA LEU A 101 -10.62 0.06 -12.29
C LEU A 101 -9.86 -1.24 -12.57
N ARG A 102 -10.38 -2.08 -13.47
CA ARG A 102 -9.71 -3.34 -13.84
C ARG A 102 -8.32 -3.11 -14.44
N ALA A 103 -8.12 -2.04 -15.21
CA ALA A 103 -6.81 -1.67 -15.73
C ALA A 103 -5.84 -1.22 -14.61
N ALA A 104 -6.32 -0.48 -13.62
CA ALA A 104 -5.52 -0.08 -12.46
C ALA A 104 -5.05 -1.29 -11.65
N LEU A 105 -5.95 -2.24 -11.38
CA LEU A 105 -5.62 -3.47 -10.66
C LEU A 105 -4.55 -4.29 -11.40
N ARG A 106 -4.66 -4.45 -12.74
CA ARG A 106 -3.60 -5.09 -13.53
C ARG A 106 -2.27 -4.36 -13.46
N HIS A 107 -2.30 -3.04 -13.44
CA HIS A 107 -1.09 -2.25 -13.36
C HIS A 107 -0.40 -2.41 -12.00
N VAL A 108 -1.16 -2.42 -10.91
CA VAL A 108 -0.63 -2.75 -9.57
C VAL A 108 -0.01 -4.14 -9.55
N ASP A 109 -0.72 -5.14 -10.10
CA ASP A 109 -0.21 -6.50 -10.19
C ASP A 109 1.12 -6.55 -10.94
N ALA A 110 1.24 -5.84 -12.07
CA ALA A 110 2.47 -5.76 -12.85
C ALA A 110 3.60 -5.05 -12.09
N LEU A 111 3.32 -3.91 -11.45
CA LEU A 111 4.34 -3.14 -10.71
C LEU A 111 4.90 -3.90 -9.51
N VAL A 112 4.06 -4.64 -8.78
CA VAL A 112 4.52 -5.41 -7.62
C VAL A 112 5.24 -6.69 -8.05
N THR A 113 4.66 -7.46 -8.97
CA THR A 113 5.17 -8.80 -9.29
C THR A 113 6.28 -8.81 -10.34
N ARG A 114 6.31 -7.81 -11.23
CA ARG A 114 7.24 -7.76 -12.37
C ARG A 114 7.65 -6.32 -12.73
N PRO A 115 8.19 -5.52 -11.78
CA PRO A 115 8.43 -4.08 -11.96
C PRO A 115 9.27 -3.74 -13.20
N ALA A 116 10.33 -4.51 -13.45
CA ALA A 116 11.23 -4.32 -14.59
C ALA A 116 10.62 -4.65 -15.97
N SER A 117 9.44 -5.28 -16.00
CA SER A 117 8.77 -5.69 -17.23
C SER A 117 7.64 -4.75 -17.65
N THR A 118 7.44 -3.63 -16.94
CA THR A 118 6.43 -2.63 -17.35
C THR A 118 6.86 -1.97 -18.65
N THR A 119 6.06 -2.17 -19.70
CA THR A 119 6.36 -1.72 -21.07
C THR A 119 5.57 -0.47 -21.45
N ALA A 120 5.93 0.12 -22.60
CA ALA A 120 5.13 1.19 -23.21
C ALA A 120 3.69 0.73 -23.54
N ASP A 121 3.50 -0.54 -23.90
CA ASP A 121 2.19 -1.11 -24.21
C ASP A 121 1.30 -1.20 -22.96
N ASP A 122 1.88 -1.51 -21.80
CA ASP A 122 1.16 -1.51 -20.52
C ASP A 122 0.63 -0.11 -20.18
N LEU A 123 1.46 0.92 -20.40
CA LEU A 123 1.05 2.32 -20.22
C LEU A 123 0.01 2.76 -21.25
N ALA A 124 0.15 2.35 -22.51
CA ALA A 124 -0.85 2.61 -23.54
C ALA A 124 -2.20 1.96 -23.20
N GLY A 125 -2.19 0.77 -22.59
CA GLY A 125 -3.38 0.10 -22.08
C GLY A 125 -4.12 0.90 -21.00
N LEU A 126 -3.38 1.54 -20.09
CA LEU A 126 -3.94 2.43 -19.06
C LEU A 126 -4.54 3.70 -19.66
N VAL A 127 -3.81 4.37 -20.55
CA VAL A 127 -4.29 5.57 -21.25
C VAL A 127 -5.54 5.25 -22.04
N ALA A 128 -5.55 4.14 -22.78
CA ALA A 128 -6.73 3.68 -23.48
C ALA A 128 -7.89 3.43 -22.50
N ALA A 129 -7.62 2.95 -21.27
CA ALA A 129 -8.59 2.78 -20.19
C ALA A 129 -9.07 4.08 -19.53
N GLY A 130 -8.60 5.22 -20.02
CA GLY A 130 -9.00 6.56 -19.62
C GLY A 130 -8.12 7.18 -18.55
N TRP A 131 -7.03 6.53 -18.14
CA TRP A 131 -6.10 7.05 -17.14
C TRP A 131 -5.22 8.16 -17.73
N SER A 132 -5.09 9.27 -17.00
CA SER A 132 -4.13 10.32 -17.33
C SER A 132 -2.72 9.96 -16.85
N ALA A 133 -1.69 10.60 -17.43
CA ALA A 133 -0.31 10.39 -16.99
C ALA A 133 -0.11 10.70 -15.49
N ALA A 134 -0.74 11.76 -14.98
CA ALA A 134 -0.66 12.13 -13.57
C ALA A 134 -1.27 11.06 -12.65
N GLU A 135 -2.42 10.49 -13.05
CA GLU A 135 -3.07 9.42 -12.29
C GLU A 135 -2.21 8.14 -12.28
N ILE A 136 -1.61 7.78 -13.41
CA ILE A 136 -0.70 6.63 -13.50
C ILE A 136 0.51 6.82 -12.57
N VAL A 137 1.08 8.02 -12.54
CA VAL A 137 2.18 8.35 -11.61
C VAL A 137 1.74 8.18 -10.16
N VAL A 138 0.55 8.66 -9.78
CA VAL A 138 0.01 8.48 -8.42
C VAL A 138 -0.16 7.00 -8.07
N LEU A 139 -0.67 6.16 -8.99
CA LEU A 139 -0.74 4.71 -8.78
C LEU A 139 0.64 4.11 -8.49
N GLY A 140 1.65 4.48 -9.29
CA GLY A 140 3.03 4.02 -9.09
C GLY A 140 3.65 4.50 -7.78
N GLN A 141 3.39 5.74 -7.38
CA GLN A 141 3.84 6.31 -6.10
C GLN A 141 3.25 5.56 -4.91
N ILE A 142 1.95 5.23 -4.96
CA ILE A 142 1.29 4.44 -3.92
C ILE A 142 1.93 3.05 -3.83
N VAL A 143 2.12 2.35 -4.96
CA VAL A 143 2.76 1.03 -4.97
C VAL A 143 4.18 1.12 -4.39
N GLY A 144 4.96 2.11 -4.78
CA GLY A 144 6.32 2.32 -4.27
C GLY A 144 6.37 2.57 -2.76
N LEU A 145 5.49 3.45 -2.25
CA LEU A 145 5.39 3.71 -0.82
C LEU A 145 4.97 2.46 -0.03
N VAL A 146 3.93 1.76 -0.49
CA VAL A 146 3.42 0.55 0.20
C VAL A 146 4.45 -0.56 0.22
N SER A 147 5.17 -0.77 -0.90
CA SER A 147 6.26 -1.76 -0.97
C SER A 147 7.37 -1.43 0.04
N TYR A 148 7.69 -0.14 0.22
CA TYR A 148 8.63 0.30 1.25
C TYR A 148 8.08 0.04 2.65
N GLN A 149 6.85 0.47 2.94
CA GLN A 149 6.22 0.31 4.27
C GLN A 149 6.14 -1.15 4.69
N VAL A 150 5.71 -2.04 3.78
CA VAL A 150 5.62 -3.49 4.03
C VAL A 150 6.99 -4.08 4.36
N ARG A 151 8.04 -3.75 3.61
CA ARG A 151 9.39 -4.29 3.89
C ARG A 151 9.92 -3.83 5.24
N VAL A 152 9.66 -2.58 5.62
CA VAL A 152 10.05 -2.07 6.94
C VAL A 152 9.24 -2.77 8.04
N ALA A 153 7.93 -2.90 7.88
CA ALA A 153 7.07 -3.60 8.83
C ALA A 153 7.49 -5.06 9.03
N GLN A 154 7.75 -5.78 7.94
CA GLN A 154 8.27 -7.15 8.00
C GLN A 154 9.62 -7.23 8.72
N ALA A 155 10.55 -6.31 8.44
CA ALA A 155 11.83 -6.27 9.13
C ALA A 155 11.69 -6.03 10.65
N LEU A 156 10.76 -5.15 11.04
CA LEU A 156 10.49 -4.88 12.44
C LEU A 156 9.84 -6.08 13.15
N ARG A 157 8.88 -6.76 12.51
CA ARG A 157 8.27 -7.99 13.06
C ARG A 157 9.31 -9.09 13.26
N VAL A 158 10.20 -9.31 12.29
CA VAL A 158 11.30 -10.27 12.43
C VAL A 158 12.22 -9.91 13.60
N GLN A 159 12.47 -8.61 13.81
CA GLN A 159 13.28 -8.20 14.95
C GLN A 159 12.54 -8.41 16.29
N ASP A 160 11.25 -8.07 16.36
CA ASP A 160 10.42 -8.28 17.55
C ASP A 160 10.35 -9.77 17.93
N ASP A 161 10.15 -10.65 16.94
CA ASP A 161 10.16 -12.11 17.15
C ASP A 161 11.52 -12.62 17.67
N LEU A 162 12.63 -12.06 17.19
CA LEU A 162 13.98 -12.52 17.55
C LEU A 162 14.48 -11.96 18.88
N PHE A 163 14.07 -10.73 19.25
CA PHE A 163 14.68 -10.00 20.37
C PHE A 163 13.65 -9.50 21.41
N GLY A 164 12.35 -9.63 21.16
CA GLY A 164 11.28 -9.23 22.08
C GLY A 164 11.13 -10.15 23.29
N HIS A 165 11.54 -11.43 23.17
CA HIS A 165 11.46 -12.40 24.27
C HIS A 165 12.57 -12.28 25.32
N GLU A 166 13.74 -11.69 25.00
CA GLU A 166 14.86 -11.58 25.94
C GLU A 166 14.63 -10.52 27.02
N ILE A 167 13.82 -9.49 26.74
CA ILE A 167 13.62 -8.35 27.66
C ILE A 167 12.58 -8.67 28.76
N HIS A 168 11.69 -9.64 28.56
CA HIS A 168 10.68 -10.00 29.55
C HIS A 168 11.18 -10.96 30.64
N GLU A 169 12.31 -11.65 30.46
CA GLU A 169 12.86 -12.57 31.48
C GLU A 169 13.80 -11.89 32.50
N GLU A 170 14.43 -10.76 32.16
CA GLU A 170 15.35 -10.06 33.07
C GLU A 170 14.66 -9.17 34.12
N GLY A 171 13.36 -8.88 33.95
CA GLY A 171 12.58 -8.04 34.88
C GLY A 171 11.98 -8.75 36.10
N SER A 172 12.22 -10.07 36.25
CA SER A 172 11.59 -10.89 37.30
C SER A 172 12.59 -11.60 38.24
N ARG A 173 13.82 -11.10 38.38
CA ARG A 173 14.81 -11.63 39.34
C ARG A 173 15.22 -10.63 40.40
#